data_AF-A0A154PME2-F1
#
_entry.id   AF-A0A154PME2-F1
#
_cell.length_a   1.000
_cell.length_b   1.000
_cell.length_c   1.000
_cell.angle_alpha   90.00
_cell.angle_beta   90.00
_cell.angle_gamma   90.00
#
_symmetry.space_group_name_H-M   'P 1'
#
loop_
_entity.id
_entity.type
_entity.pdbx_description
1 polymer ?
#
loop_
_entity_poly.entity_id
_entity_poly.type
_entity_poly.pdbx_seq_one_letter_code
_entity_poly.pdbx_strand_id
1 'polypeptide(L)'
;MQRLIFALFVVLSILSSFTSASKLICNRPHEFYDCGSACQTTCATLNQPCPIINIRCNDDCYCKKGYARDCRDVCIPISKCPGKGCRPRKPCEG
;
A
#
# COMPACT_ATOMS: atom_id res chain seq x y z
N MET A 1 0.38 -29.77 -41.42
CA MET A 1 -0.81 -29.04 -40.91
C MET A 1 -0.99 -29.16 -39.40
N GLN A 2 -1.12 -30.36 -38.83
CA GLN A 2 -1.34 -30.57 -37.39
C GLN A 2 -0.29 -29.93 -36.45
N ARG A 3 1.00 -29.99 -36.80
CA ARG A 3 2.09 -29.42 -35.97
C ARG A 3 2.09 -27.89 -35.91
N LEU A 4 1.67 -27.24 -37.00
CA LEU A 4 1.51 -25.77 -37.07
C LEU A 4 0.30 -25.31 -36.25
N ILE A 5 -0.78 -26.08 -36.28
CA ILE A 5 -2.00 -25.83 -35.49
C ILE A 5 -1.69 -25.95 -33.98
N PHE A 6 -0.99 -27.00 -33.55
CA PHE A 6 -0.56 -27.15 -32.16
C PHE A 6 0.36 -26.01 -31.70
N ALA A 7 1.31 -25.60 -32.55
CA ALA A 7 2.20 -24.48 -32.23
C ALA A 7 1.41 -23.16 -32.07
N LEU A 8 0.43 -22.90 -32.93
CA LEU A 8 -0.46 -21.72 -32.83
C LEU A 8 -1.27 -21.71 -31.53
N PHE A 9 -1.85 -22.85 -31.12
CA PHE A 9 -2.62 -22.96 -29.87
C PHE A 9 -1.74 -22.73 -28.63
N VAL A 10 -0.51 -23.23 -28.63
CA VAL A 10 0.45 -23.02 -27.54
C VAL A 10 0.83 -21.54 -27.44
N VAL A 11 1.11 -20.87 -28.57
CA VAL A 11 1.43 -19.43 -28.60
C VAL A 11 0.25 -18.58 -28.09
N LEU A 12 -0.98 -18.90 -28.52
CA LEU A 12 -2.19 -18.18 -28.08
C LEU A 12 -2.46 -18.34 -26.57
N SER A 13 -2.19 -19.52 -26.03
CA SER A 13 -2.36 -19.81 -24.59
C SER A 13 -1.32 -19.06 -23.74
N ILE A 14 -0.09 -18.94 -24.23
CA ILE A 14 0.98 -18.21 -23.54
C ILE A 14 0.68 -16.70 -23.52
N LEU A 15 0.17 -16.13 -24.61
CA LEU A 15 -0.26 -14.72 -24.69
C LEU A 15 -1.38 -14.36 -23.71
N SER A 16 -2.22 -15.31 -23.33
CA SER A 16 -3.37 -15.10 -22.44
C SER A 16 -2.99 -14.96 -20.97
N SER A 17 -1.75 -15.33 -20.59
CA SER A 17 -1.30 -15.37 -19.20
C SER A 17 -0.61 -14.07 -18.75
N PHE A 18 -0.61 -13.03 -19.58
CA PHE A 18 0.11 -11.79 -19.29
C PHE A 18 -0.78 -10.77 -18.56
N THR A 19 -0.35 -10.45 -17.33
CA THR A 19 -0.63 -9.26 -16.51
C THR A 19 -1.86 -9.23 -15.60
N SER A 20 -1.84 -10.04 -14.54
CA SER A 20 -2.58 -9.73 -13.32
C SER A 20 -1.87 -8.62 -12.53
N ALA A 21 -1.99 -7.37 -12.97
CA ALA A 21 -1.53 -6.21 -12.18
C ALA A 21 -2.58 -5.85 -11.13
N SER A 22 -2.32 -6.19 -9.86
CA SER A 22 -3.16 -5.78 -8.73
C SER A 22 -3.11 -4.26 -8.58
N LYS A 23 -4.19 -3.58 -8.96
CA LYS A 23 -4.33 -2.13 -8.77
C LYS A 23 -4.46 -1.82 -7.27
N LEU A 24 -3.51 -1.06 -6.71
CA LEU A 24 -3.64 -0.52 -5.36
C LEU A 24 -4.80 0.49 -5.32
N ILE A 25 -5.73 0.32 -4.38
CA ILE A 25 -6.89 1.21 -4.20
C ILE A 25 -6.86 1.75 -2.78
N CYS A 26 -6.87 3.07 -2.63
CA CYS A 26 -6.91 3.75 -1.35
C CYS A 26 -8.34 4.20 -1.03
N ASN A 27 -9.08 3.36 -0.31
CA ASN A 27 -10.50 3.56 0.01
C ASN A 27 -10.75 3.82 1.50
N ARG A 28 -9.72 3.77 2.37
CA ARG A 28 -9.90 4.10 3.79
C ARG A 28 -10.12 5.62 3.96
N PRO A 29 -10.70 6.03 5.09
CA PRO A 29 -10.87 7.45 5.38
C PRO A 29 -9.52 8.18 5.41
N HIS A 30 -9.49 9.36 4.81
CA HIS A 30 -8.37 10.31 4.87
C HIS A 30 -7.03 9.80 4.31
N GLU A 31 -7.03 8.80 3.43
CA GLU A 31 -5.86 8.44 2.63
C GLU A 31 -5.99 8.94 1.18
N PHE A 32 -4.86 8.97 0.48
CA PHE A 32 -4.75 9.19 -0.95
C PHE A 32 -3.64 8.28 -1.51
N TYR A 33 -3.78 7.87 -2.76
CA TYR A 33 -2.70 7.18 -3.46
C TYR A 33 -1.63 8.19 -3.88
N ASP A 34 -0.37 7.85 -3.68
CA ASP A 34 0.77 8.62 -4.18
C ASP A 34 1.98 7.72 -4.41
N CYS A 35 2.96 8.23 -5.17
CA CYS A 35 4.31 7.70 -5.19
C CYS A 35 5.15 8.53 -4.23
N GLY A 36 5.25 8.09 -2.98
CA GLY A 36 5.76 8.91 -1.87
C GLY A 36 7.04 8.42 -1.18
N SER A 37 7.26 8.94 0.02
CA SER A 37 8.43 8.62 0.86
C SER A 37 8.42 7.18 1.36
N ALA A 38 9.60 6.70 1.79
CA ALA A 38 9.77 5.38 2.38
C ALA A 38 8.96 5.18 3.68
N CYS A 39 8.84 6.23 4.50
CA CYS A 39 8.04 6.21 5.73
C CYS A 39 6.73 6.96 5.52
N GLN A 40 5.66 6.46 6.13
CA GLN A 40 4.40 7.20 6.27
C GLN A 40 4.34 7.95 7.61
N THR A 41 3.50 8.99 7.70
CA THR A 41 3.21 9.65 8.98
C THR A 41 2.33 8.74 9.84
N THR A 42 2.85 8.31 10.99
CA THR A 42 2.12 7.48 11.96
C THR A 42 1.97 8.20 13.29
N CYS A 43 0.94 7.86 14.07
CA CYS A 43 0.78 8.41 15.42
C CYS A 43 1.95 8.05 16.36
N ALA A 44 2.64 6.93 16.12
CA ALA A 44 3.74 6.47 16.95
C ALA A 44 5.05 7.25 16.70
N THR A 45 5.20 7.84 15.51
CA THR A 45 6.43 8.49 15.05
C THR A 45 6.21 9.95 14.67
N LEU A 46 5.17 10.60 15.23
CA LEU A 46 4.90 12.02 14.98
C LEU A 46 6.14 12.87 15.25
N ASN A 47 6.47 13.74 14.28
CA ASN A 47 7.64 14.62 14.29
C ASN A 47 9.00 13.92 14.29
N GLN A 48 9.05 12.61 14.08
CA GLN A 48 10.31 11.92 13.85
C GLN A 48 10.65 11.94 12.35
N PRO A 49 11.90 12.27 11.98
CA PRO A 49 12.32 12.22 10.59
C PRO A 49 12.31 10.76 10.09
N CYS A 50 12.04 10.57 8.80
CA CYS A 50 12.22 9.28 8.15
C CYS A 50 13.72 9.05 7.91
N PRO A 51 14.37 8.05 8.54
CA PRO A 51 15.80 7.81 8.33
C PRO A 51 16.08 7.10 6.99
N ILE A 52 15.04 6.65 6.29
CA ILE A 52 15.14 5.87 5.07
C ILE A 52 14.96 6.80 3.86
N ILE A 53 15.95 6.79 2.98
CA ILE A 53 15.87 7.47 1.67
C ILE A 53 15.66 6.38 0.63
N ASN A 54 14.55 6.45 -0.10
CA ASN A 54 14.23 5.52 -1.16
C ASN A 54 14.79 6.00 -2.52
N ILE A 55 15.33 5.07 -3.31
CA ILE A 55 15.87 5.34 -4.66
C ILE A 55 14.73 5.61 -5.67
N ARG A 56 13.56 5.01 -5.40
CA ARG A 56 12.30 5.18 -6.12
C ARG A 56 11.22 5.43 -5.09
N CYS A 57 10.25 6.26 -5.41
CA CYS A 57 9.10 6.49 -4.53
C CYS A 57 8.28 5.19 -4.35
N ASN A 58 7.59 5.07 -3.22
CA ASN A 58 6.75 3.91 -2.93
C ASN A 58 5.33 4.19 -3.43
N ASP A 59 4.80 3.30 -4.24
CA ASP A 59 3.38 3.28 -4.61
C ASP A 59 2.55 2.77 -3.43
N ASP A 60 1.94 3.70 -2.68
CA ASP A 60 1.21 3.36 -1.45
C ASP A 60 0.04 4.32 -1.18
N CYS A 61 -0.77 3.99 -0.18
CA CYS A 61 -1.81 4.83 0.37
C CYS A 61 -1.29 5.65 1.55
N TYR A 62 -1.14 6.95 1.35
CA TYR A 62 -0.62 7.89 2.34
C TYR A 62 -1.75 8.64 3.05
N CYS A 63 -1.56 8.98 4.33
CA CYS A 63 -2.48 9.85 5.04
C CYS A 63 -2.43 11.27 4.48
N LYS A 64 -3.59 11.87 4.22
CA LYS A 64 -3.73 13.27 3.81
C LYS A 64 -3.04 14.20 4.82
N LYS A 65 -2.61 15.38 4.36
CA LYS A 65 -2.01 16.41 5.22
C LYS A 65 -2.88 16.69 6.45
N GLY A 66 -2.27 16.66 7.64
CA GLY A 66 -2.97 16.84 8.93
C GLY A 66 -3.48 15.56 9.58
N TYR A 67 -3.30 14.41 8.93
CA TYR A 67 -3.68 13.09 9.43
C TYR A 67 -2.45 12.20 9.64
N ALA A 68 -2.57 11.23 10.55
CA ALA A 68 -1.55 10.23 10.82
C ALA A 68 -2.19 8.86 11.00
N ARG A 69 -1.49 7.81 10.55
CA ARG A 69 -1.96 6.43 10.62
C ARG A 69 -1.88 5.93 12.07
N ASP A 70 -3.00 5.48 12.62
CA ASP A 70 -3.05 4.84 13.93
C ASP A 70 -2.70 3.34 13.83
N CYS A 71 -2.65 2.62 14.96
CA CYS A 71 -2.36 1.18 14.99
C CYS A 71 -3.51 0.29 14.50
N ARG A 72 -4.66 0.87 14.16
CA ARG A 72 -5.75 0.17 13.46
C ARG A 72 -5.67 0.40 11.95
N ASP A 73 -4.55 0.94 11.48
CA ASP A 73 -4.27 1.20 10.07
C ASP A 73 -5.24 2.22 9.44
N VAL A 74 -5.72 3.19 10.25
CA VAL A 74 -6.62 4.25 9.81
C VAL A 74 -5.96 5.63 10.00
N CYS A 75 -6.08 6.49 8.99
CA CYS A 75 -5.63 7.88 9.08
C CYS A 75 -6.61 8.69 9.93
N ILE A 76 -6.16 9.15 11.10
CA ILE A 76 -6.94 10.00 12.02
C ILE A 76 -6.31 11.40 12.11
N PRO A 77 -7.06 12.44 12.52
CA PRO A 77 -6.46 13.75 12.76
C PRO A 77 -5.30 13.65 13.74
N ILE A 78 -4.17 14.32 13.47
CA ILE A 78 -2.98 14.28 14.34
C ILE A 78 -3.33 14.65 15.80
N SER A 79 -4.27 15.58 15.99
CA SER A 79 -4.77 15.98 17.32
C SER A 79 -5.50 14.88 18.10
N LYS A 80 -5.85 13.77 17.44
CA LYS A 80 -6.49 12.59 18.04
C LYS A 80 -5.51 11.44 18.26
N CYS A 81 -4.22 11.61 17.93
CA CYS A 81 -3.23 10.59 18.22
C CYS A 81 -3.08 10.37 19.75
N PRO A 82 -3.01 9.11 20.22
CA PRO A 82 -2.80 8.83 21.62
C PRO A 82 -1.38 9.25 22.03
N GLY A 83 -1.27 10.15 23.02
CA GLY A 83 0.01 10.73 23.46
C GLY A 83 1.03 9.75 24.03
N LYS A 84 0.66 8.48 24.25
CA LYS A 84 1.57 7.38 24.58
C LYS A 84 1.11 6.13 23.85
N GLY A 85 1.96 5.61 22.96
CA GLY A 85 1.92 4.24 22.40
C GLY A 85 0.54 3.72 21.99
N CYS A 86 0.33 3.54 20.70
CA CYS A 86 -0.87 2.86 20.22
C CYS A 86 -0.83 1.40 20.72
N ARG A 87 -1.80 0.99 21.54
CA ARG A 87 -1.99 -0.42 21.90
C ARG A 87 -2.86 -1.05 20.81
N PRO A 88 -2.31 -1.84 19.87
CA PRO A 88 -3.17 -2.60 18.99
C PRO A 88 -4.00 -3.54 19.87
N ARG A 89 -5.33 -3.40 19.85
CA ARG A 89 -6.17 -4.54 20.21
C ARG A 89 -5.85 -5.61 19.16
N LYS A 90 -5.53 -6.82 19.62
CA LYS A 90 -4.92 -7.92 18.86
C LYS A 90 -5.50 -8.07 17.44
N PRO A 91 -4.69 -8.44 16.43
CA PRO A 91 -5.19 -8.74 15.08
C PRO A 91 -6.24 -9.86 15.12
N CYS A 92 -7.20 -9.83 14.19
CA CYS A 92 -8.04 -10.99 13.92
C CYS A 92 -7.16 -12.08 13.28
N GLU A 93 -6.82 -13.11 14.04
CA GLU A 93 -6.35 -14.39 13.48
C GLU A 93 -7.55 -15.12 12.86
N GLY A 94 -7.40 -15.56 11.61
CA GLY A 94 -8.33 -16.40 10.88
C GLY A 94 -7.56 -17.36 10.01
#